data_AF-A0A072REE1-F1
#
_entry.id   AF-A0A072REE1-F1
#
_cell.length_a   1.000
_cell.length_b   1.000
_cell.length_c   1.000
_cell.angle_alpha   90.00
_cell.angle_beta   90.00
_cell.angle_gamma   90.00
#
_symmetry.space_group_name_H-M   'P 1'
#
loop_
_entity.id
_entity.type
_entity.pdbx_description
1 polymer ?
#
loop_
_entity_poly.entity_id
_entity_poly.type
_entity_poly.pdbx_seq_one_letter_code
_entity_poly.pdbx_strand_id
1 'polypeptide(L)'
;MKYIYSISCLIITALLLVACSFSQYYGQYPFVKDIPNGIDGEWIDTNGIVSSFHNGIFETRTEDTKEKLSEGTYNYVNTQHVEIEIHSILRGTISRTDCTISNNTMQLFCTSSNGLQFSLKRKI
;
A
#
# COMPACT_ATOMS: atom_id res chain seq x y z
N MET A 1 43.39 -68.29 -18.44
CA MET A 1 43.90 -66.91 -18.64
C MET A 1 43.34 -66.32 -19.95
N LYS A 2 42.07 -65.88 -19.98
CA LYS A 2 41.47 -65.28 -21.20
C LYS A 2 40.13 -64.56 -20.97
N TYR A 3 39.86 -64.04 -19.78
CA TYR A 3 38.67 -63.23 -19.51
C TYR A 3 38.94 -62.00 -18.63
N ILE A 4 40.21 -61.74 -18.29
CA ILE A 4 40.61 -60.62 -17.42
C ILE A 4 40.93 -59.36 -18.25
N TYR A 5 41.16 -59.49 -19.56
CA TYR A 5 41.48 -58.39 -20.47
C TYR A 5 40.27 -57.65 -21.05
N SER A 6 39.05 -58.10 -20.75
CA SER A 6 37.80 -57.56 -21.32
C SER A 6 37.02 -56.67 -20.34
N ILE A 7 37.65 -56.20 -19.27
CA ILE A 7 37.03 -55.33 -18.24
C ILE A 7 37.80 -53.98 -18.14
N SER A 8 38.82 -53.76 -18.98
CA SER A 8 39.62 -52.52 -18.95
C SER A 8 39.13 -51.42 -19.91
N CYS A 9 37.94 -51.56 -20.52
CA CYS A 9 37.45 -50.63 -21.56
C CYS A 9 36.24 -49.77 -21.13
N LEU A 10 35.85 -49.74 -19.85
CA LEU A 10 34.59 -49.10 -19.42
C LEU A 10 34.73 -48.31 -18.11
N ILE A 11 35.83 -47.56 -17.93
CA ILE A 11 35.96 -46.58 -16.84
C ILE A 11 36.49 -45.25 -17.37
N ILE A 12 35.99 -44.85 -18.54
CA ILE A 12 36.09 -43.47 -19.02
C ILE A 12 34.64 -42.98 -19.12
N THR A 13 34.39 -41.76 -18.67
CA THR A 13 33.13 -41.01 -18.71
C THR A 13 32.05 -41.37 -17.68
N ALA A 14 32.12 -40.80 -16.47
CA ALA A 14 30.94 -40.34 -15.72
C ALA A 14 31.32 -39.64 -14.39
N LEU A 15 32.06 -38.52 -14.44
CA LEU A 15 32.12 -37.61 -13.28
C LEU A 15 32.28 -36.16 -13.77
N LEU A 16 31.32 -35.72 -14.58
CA LEU A 16 30.95 -34.32 -14.70
C LEU A 16 29.46 -34.27 -14.45
N LEU A 17 28.99 -33.24 -13.75
CA LEU A 17 27.58 -32.92 -13.41
C LEU A 17 27.13 -33.30 -11.99
N VAL A 18 27.61 -32.59 -10.96
CA VAL A 18 26.72 -32.01 -9.93
C VAL A 18 27.35 -30.71 -9.40
N ALA A 19 27.18 -29.63 -10.17
CA ALA A 19 27.22 -28.27 -9.63
C ALA A 19 25.93 -27.57 -10.05
N CYS A 20 24.78 -28.15 -9.67
CA CYS A 20 23.56 -27.37 -9.61
C CYS A 20 23.61 -26.61 -8.29
N SER A 21 24.37 -25.52 -8.28
CA SER A 21 24.24 -24.50 -7.26
C SER A 21 22.79 -24.02 -7.31
N PHE A 22 21.98 -24.50 -6.35
CA PHE A 22 20.71 -23.88 -6.01
C PHE A 22 21.05 -22.49 -5.47
N SER A 23 21.25 -21.54 -6.39
CA SER A 23 21.24 -20.13 -6.04
C SER A 23 19.81 -19.86 -5.58
N GLN A 24 19.62 -19.92 -4.26
CA GLN A 24 18.45 -19.35 -3.65
C GLN A 24 18.57 -17.85 -3.86
N TYR A 25 18.12 -17.41 -5.05
CA TYR A 25 17.74 -16.05 -5.28
C TYR A 25 16.53 -15.84 -4.38
N TYR A 26 16.80 -15.55 -3.11
CA TYR A 26 15.86 -14.86 -2.25
C TYR A 26 15.52 -13.60 -3.02
N GLY A 27 14.41 -13.65 -3.77
CA GLY A 27 13.79 -12.50 -4.34
C GLY A 27 13.64 -11.54 -3.18
N GLN A 28 14.47 -10.51 -3.20
CA GLN A 28 14.37 -9.40 -2.28
C GLN A 28 13.12 -8.65 -2.75
N TYR A 29 11.95 -9.19 -2.41
CA TYR A 29 10.71 -8.45 -2.48
C TYR A 29 11.00 -7.18 -1.68
N PRO A 30 10.87 -5.98 -2.26
CA PRO A 30 10.96 -4.78 -1.46
C PRO A 30 9.87 -4.91 -0.41
N PHE A 31 10.28 -5.24 0.81
CA PHE A 31 9.42 -5.17 1.97
C PHE A 31 9.08 -3.69 2.07
N VAL A 32 7.90 -3.30 1.60
CA VAL A 32 7.36 -1.95 1.82
C VAL A 32 7.21 -1.86 3.34
N LYS A 33 8.26 -1.38 3.99
CA LYS A 33 8.50 -1.65 5.41
C LYS A 33 7.55 -0.90 6.32
N ASP A 34 6.90 0.15 5.85
CA ASP A 34 6.10 1.00 6.72
C ASP A 34 4.87 1.51 5.96
N ILE A 35 3.87 0.65 5.75
CA ILE A 35 2.52 1.18 5.51
C ILE A 35 2.08 1.79 6.85
N PRO A 36 1.80 3.10 6.92
CA PRO A 36 1.33 3.71 8.15
C PRO A 36 0.06 3.00 8.60
N ASN A 37 0.08 2.45 9.82
CA ASN A 37 -1.12 1.89 10.44
C ASN A 37 -2.10 3.04 10.71
N GLY A 38 -3.39 2.84 10.41
CA GLY A 38 -4.43 3.83 10.67
C GLY A 38 -4.79 4.71 9.46
N ILE A 39 -5.21 5.95 9.70
CA ILE A 39 -5.60 6.92 8.66
C ILE A 39 -4.45 7.81 8.18
N ASP A 40 -3.36 7.93 8.97
CA ASP A 40 -2.27 8.84 8.65
C ASP A 40 -1.62 8.52 7.29
N GLY A 41 -1.26 9.57 6.55
CA GLY A 41 -0.71 9.49 5.21
C GLY A 41 -1.58 10.17 4.14
N GLU A 42 -1.29 9.88 2.88
CA GLU A 42 -2.00 10.43 1.74
C GLU A 42 -3.00 9.44 1.16
N TRP A 43 -4.14 9.96 0.73
CA TRP A 43 -5.23 9.22 0.12
C TRP A 43 -5.74 9.95 -1.11
N ILE A 44 -6.22 9.24 -2.10
CA ILE A 44 -6.70 9.82 -3.36
C ILE A 44 -8.12 9.35 -3.64
N ASP A 45 -8.96 10.28 -4.07
CA ASP A 45 -10.31 9.98 -4.55
C ASP A 45 -10.30 9.58 -6.05
N THR A 46 -11.48 9.30 -6.61
CA THR A 46 -11.62 8.97 -8.04
C THR A 46 -11.41 10.16 -8.98
N ASN A 47 -11.41 11.39 -8.45
CA ASN A 47 -11.30 12.64 -9.21
C ASN A 47 -9.86 13.20 -9.18
N GLY A 48 -8.92 12.54 -8.50
CA GLY A 48 -7.54 13.02 -8.38
C GLY A 48 -7.34 14.06 -7.28
N ILE A 49 -8.26 14.15 -6.30
CA ILE A 49 -8.09 14.96 -5.11
C ILE A 49 -7.34 14.15 -4.06
N VAL A 50 -6.21 14.68 -3.61
CA VAL A 50 -5.37 14.09 -2.57
C VAL A 50 -5.81 14.64 -1.22
N SER A 51 -6.13 13.75 -0.29
CA SER A 51 -6.42 14.02 1.12
C SER A 51 -5.23 13.58 1.98
N SER A 52 -4.68 14.49 2.77
CA SER A 52 -3.54 14.26 3.65
C SER A 52 -4.00 14.28 5.11
N PHE A 53 -3.59 13.26 5.87
CA PHE A 53 -3.86 13.13 7.30
C PHE A 53 -2.54 13.08 8.05
N HIS A 54 -2.31 14.06 8.92
CA HIS A 54 -1.10 14.10 9.73
C HIS A 54 -1.35 14.83 11.04
N ASN A 55 -1.06 14.17 12.17
CA ASN A 55 -1.07 14.79 13.49
C ASN A 55 -2.41 15.48 13.84
N GLY A 56 -3.53 14.85 13.49
CA GLY A 56 -4.89 15.38 13.71
C GLY A 56 -5.34 16.45 12.70
N ILE A 57 -4.47 16.84 11.76
CA ILE A 57 -4.76 17.83 10.72
C ILE A 57 -5.19 17.11 9.43
N PHE A 58 -6.27 17.61 8.83
CA PHE A 58 -6.78 17.16 7.55
C PHE A 58 -6.61 18.26 6.49
N GLU A 59 -6.19 17.88 5.30
CA GLU A 59 -6.03 18.82 4.19
C GLU A 59 -6.31 18.14 2.85
N THR A 60 -6.92 18.85 1.91
CA THR A 60 -7.08 18.36 0.54
C THR A 60 -6.42 19.26 -0.48
N ARG A 61 -5.81 18.63 -1.50
CA ARG A 61 -5.19 19.31 -2.63
C ARG A 61 -5.51 18.62 -3.95
N THR A 62 -5.49 19.38 -5.04
CA THR A 62 -5.44 18.80 -6.39
C THR A 62 -4.13 18.04 -6.60
N GLU A 63 -4.15 16.96 -7.37
CA GLU A 63 -2.95 16.18 -7.64
C GLU A 63 -1.95 16.92 -8.57
N ASP A 64 -2.45 17.70 -9.52
CA ASP A 64 -1.68 18.36 -10.57
C ASP A 64 -1.07 19.71 -10.12
N THR A 65 -1.90 20.64 -9.66
CA THR A 65 -1.46 22.00 -9.28
C THR A 65 -1.07 22.12 -7.82
N LYS A 66 -1.39 21.11 -6.99
CA LYS A 66 -1.25 21.15 -5.53
C LYS A 66 -2.04 22.31 -4.88
N GLU A 67 -3.07 22.79 -5.55
CA GLU A 67 -3.95 23.82 -5.02
C GLU A 67 -4.73 23.27 -3.83
N LYS A 68 -4.73 24.02 -2.73
CA LYS A 68 -5.44 23.64 -1.51
C LYS A 68 -6.94 23.90 -1.65
N LEU A 69 -7.74 22.85 -1.50
CA LEU A 69 -9.19 22.89 -1.71
C LEU A 69 -9.97 22.96 -0.39
N SER A 70 -9.49 22.27 0.62
CA SER A 70 -10.10 22.20 1.95
C SER A 70 -9.04 21.99 3.03
N GLU A 71 -9.42 22.31 4.27
CA GLU A 71 -8.64 22.04 5.48
C GLU A 71 -9.55 21.61 6.62
N GLY A 72 -8.98 21.11 7.70
CA GLY A 72 -9.72 20.83 8.91
C GLY A 72 -8.97 19.89 9.84
N THR A 73 -9.72 19.07 10.56
CA THR A 73 -9.18 18.17 11.57
C THR A 73 -9.86 16.82 11.51
N TYR A 74 -9.17 15.78 11.97
CA TYR A 74 -9.73 14.46 12.11
C TYR A 74 -9.47 13.89 13.50
N ASN A 75 -10.39 13.08 13.99
CA ASN A 75 -10.29 12.43 15.30
C ASN A 75 -10.76 10.98 15.20
N TYR A 76 -10.02 10.07 15.84
CA TYR A 76 -10.44 8.68 15.95
C TYR A 76 -11.59 8.57 16.95
N VAL A 77 -12.74 8.08 16.50
CA VAL A 77 -13.87 7.71 17.36
C VAL A 77 -13.63 6.31 17.94
N ASN A 78 -13.06 5.41 17.13
CA ASN A 78 -12.55 4.11 17.56
C ASN A 78 -11.33 3.71 16.70
N THR A 79 -10.88 2.44 16.79
CA THR A 79 -9.68 1.96 16.09
C THR A 79 -9.76 2.01 14.56
N GLN A 80 -10.96 1.96 13.99
CA GLN A 80 -11.18 1.94 12.54
C GLN A 80 -12.04 3.10 12.05
N HIS A 81 -12.74 3.79 12.95
CA HIS A 81 -13.66 4.89 12.64
C HIS A 81 -13.04 6.23 12.99
N VAL A 82 -13.05 7.14 12.03
CA VAL A 82 -12.52 8.50 12.13
C VAL A 82 -13.60 9.48 11.73
N GLU A 83 -13.81 10.49 12.56
CA GLU A 83 -14.63 11.64 12.21
C GLU A 83 -13.72 12.75 11.66
N ILE A 84 -14.15 13.38 10.57
CA ILE A 84 -13.41 14.45 9.89
C ILE A 84 -14.31 15.67 9.81
N GLU A 85 -13.80 16.80 10.32
CA GLU A 85 -14.36 18.12 10.07
C GLU A 85 -13.62 18.75 8.89
N ILE A 86 -14.39 19.17 7.89
CA ILE A 86 -13.88 19.68 6.61
C ILE A 86 -14.39 21.10 6.40
N HIS A 87 -13.46 22.05 6.32
CA HIS A 87 -13.69 23.41 5.90
C HIS A 87 -13.26 23.58 4.43
N SER A 88 -14.24 23.76 3.55
CA SER A 88 -13.98 23.96 2.13
C SER A 88 -13.61 25.41 1.85
N ILE A 89 -12.42 25.64 1.27
CA ILE A 89 -11.95 26.98 0.91
C ILE A 89 -12.74 27.50 -0.30
N LEU A 90 -12.98 26.64 -1.29
CA LEU A 90 -13.70 27.03 -2.50
C LEU A 90 -15.16 27.41 -2.26
N ARG A 91 -15.80 26.77 -1.28
CA ARG A 91 -17.24 26.96 -1.01
C ARG A 91 -17.52 27.78 0.25
N GLY A 92 -16.53 27.98 1.13
CA GLY A 92 -16.70 28.65 2.42
C GLY A 92 -17.65 27.91 3.38
N THR A 93 -17.75 26.58 3.24
CA THR A 93 -18.68 25.74 4.02
C THR A 93 -17.94 24.77 4.91
N ILE A 94 -18.48 24.51 6.10
CA ILE A 94 -18.03 23.45 6.99
C ILE A 94 -18.94 22.23 6.83
N SER A 95 -18.35 21.05 6.77
CA SER A 95 -19.07 19.78 6.70
C SER A 95 -18.38 18.72 7.55
N ARG A 96 -19.11 17.66 7.89
CA ARG A 96 -18.56 16.50 8.60
C ARG A 96 -18.71 15.24 7.78
N THR A 97 -17.73 14.36 7.93
CA THR A 97 -17.68 13.06 7.28
C THR A 97 -17.15 12.02 8.24
N ASP A 98 -17.80 10.87 8.28
CA ASP A 98 -17.38 9.69 9.01
C ASP A 98 -16.69 8.71 8.08
N CYS A 99 -15.48 8.28 8.41
CA CYS A 99 -14.69 7.37 7.58
C CYS A 99 -14.28 6.11 8.36
N THR A 100 -14.45 4.96 7.72
CA THR A 100 -14.00 3.66 8.22
C THR A 100 -12.79 3.18 7.43
N ILE A 101 -11.72 2.81 8.14
CA ILE A 101 -10.51 2.22 7.59
C ILE A 101 -10.77 0.75 7.27
N SER A 102 -10.48 0.35 6.04
CA SER A 102 -10.60 -1.04 5.61
C SER A 102 -9.62 -1.95 6.36
N ASN A 103 -9.95 -3.24 6.45
CA ASN A 103 -9.08 -4.24 7.11
C ASN A 103 -7.67 -4.33 6.50
N ASN A 104 -7.51 -4.03 5.21
CA ASN A 104 -6.22 -3.99 4.53
C ASN A 104 -5.53 -2.63 4.60
N THR A 105 -6.11 -1.62 5.28
CA THR A 105 -5.63 -0.23 5.42
C THR A 105 -5.43 0.54 4.12
N MET A 106 -5.87 -0.01 2.98
CA MET A 106 -5.68 0.58 1.64
C MET A 106 -6.88 1.41 1.19
N GLN A 107 -8.01 1.33 1.90
CA GLN A 107 -9.24 2.03 1.54
C GLN A 107 -9.85 2.71 2.76
N LEU A 108 -10.40 3.90 2.54
CA LEU A 108 -11.32 4.55 3.46
C LEU A 108 -12.71 4.53 2.82
N PHE A 109 -13.70 4.11 3.59
CA PHE A 109 -15.10 4.23 3.24
C PHE A 109 -15.70 5.38 4.04
N CYS A 110 -16.08 6.45 3.36
CA CYS A 110 -16.50 7.69 3.98
C CYS A 110 -17.96 7.99 3.67
N THR A 111 -18.69 8.49 4.67
CA THR A 111 -20.07 8.98 4.56
C THR A 111 -20.13 10.42 5.02
N SER A 112 -20.53 11.33 4.12
CA SER A 112 -20.74 12.73 4.45
C SER A 112 -22.03 12.91 5.27
N SER A 113 -22.10 13.99 6.05
CA SER A 113 -23.31 14.45 6.76
C SER A 113 -24.59 14.51 5.90
N ASN A 114 -24.46 14.68 4.58
CA ASN A 114 -25.60 14.66 3.64
C ASN A 114 -25.99 13.24 3.15
N GLY A 115 -25.38 12.19 3.72
CA GLY A 115 -25.61 10.79 3.35
C GLY A 115 -24.84 10.31 2.12
N LEU A 116 -24.03 11.18 1.48
CA LEU A 116 -23.22 10.79 0.32
C LEU A 116 -22.06 9.90 0.73
N GLN A 117 -21.94 8.74 0.08
CA GLN A 117 -20.86 7.79 0.31
C GLN A 117 -19.79 7.92 -0.78
N PHE A 118 -18.53 7.85 -0.36
CA PHE A 118 -17.38 7.85 -1.25
C PHE A 118 -16.24 7.02 -0.66
N SER A 119 -15.27 6.65 -1.50
CA SER A 119 -14.08 5.95 -1.02
C SER A 119 -12.81 6.65 -1.43
N LEU A 120 -11.81 6.55 -0.58
CA LEU A 120 -10.45 7.02 -0.84
C LEU A 120 -9.52 5.82 -0.87
N LYS A 121 -8.55 5.85 -1.79
CA LYS A 121 -7.50 4.83 -1.87
C LYS A 121 -6.22 5.38 -1.30
N ARG A 122 -5.48 4.58 -0.55
CA ARG A 122 -4.18 5.00 -0.04
C ARG A 122 -3.23 5.27 -1.20
N LYS A 123 -2.54 6.41 -1.14
CA LYS A 123 -1.50 6.78 -2.08
C LYS A 123 -0.17 6.24 -1.53
N ILE A 124 0.49 5.38 -2.31
CA ILE A 124 1.75 4.71 -1.98
C ILE A 124 2.87 5.37 -2.79
#